data_AF-A0A5K7XE06-F1
#
_entry.id   AF-A0A5K7XE06-F1
#
_cell.length_a   1.000
_cell.length_b   1.000
_cell.length_c   1.000
_cell.angle_alpha   90.00
_cell.angle_beta   90.00
_cell.angle_gamma   90.00
#
_symmetry.space_group_name_H-M   'P 1'
#
loop_
_entity.id
_entity.type
_entity.pdbx_description
1 polymer ?
#
loop_
_entity_poly.entity_id
_entity_poly.type
_entity_poly.pdbx_seq_one_letter_code
_entity_poly.pdbx_strand_id
1 'polypeptide(L)'
;MRSRHLAALLLLVVAMPWCTSKVQADVLWTENAESGAGGITTNVVPGNYALIQSSIVGQGANSFHLANPGFADNWFASNSAFTIQADSKLFFLSRLGFAASGQVARVEMSTNNGATWPISLYAQTGTSTGSAPVESNFALRTVDLSAYAGQSAKFRFNLDFVGGTAFTQTSAGVGWYVDDIQLADQFQKSLYSIGQPSAEEQLYLEYINRARSDAIVEANRLKNENAPGVQSAYSFFGINPQNIVNQFNASVANGLIDQFAQPLSFNASLNQAAELHSQDMLTNGFQGHVSSSNPPSPLTAGMTLGQRAQAVGYVGSLGENVYSYSSSVAEGHAAFDVDWGNSGNPADPSYNPAFAGQGMQNPAGHRISIHNNDFKEIGVGLVNGNGPNNVGPQIVTQDFGNAGPGSFVTGVVYEDLNGNNFYDVGEGRSGVRVDVAGSAYYAMSSLSGGYSIPVSANGVYDILFSGGGFANYGTSITIAGGLNVKVDYHAVAAPSYAADFNDDGRVDALDLAKWKGDFGVNALSDANNDGKTDGADFLEWQREYGSGVTPAAAVPEPAGGALLASAAIALCAGYNARRRS
;
A
#
# COMPACT_ATOMS: atom_id res chain seq x y z
N MET A 1 -51.20 -48.72 38.07
CA MET A 1 -50.60 -48.23 39.34
C MET A 1 -49.19 -48.80 39.47
N ARG A 2 -48.22 -47.95 39.84
CA ARG A 2 -46.75 -48.19 40.03
C ARG A 2 -45.96 -48.34 38.71
N SER A 3 -45.04 -47.47 38.25
CA SER A 3 -43.96 -46.62 38.81
C SER A 3 -42.58 -47.30 38.89
N ARG A 4 -41.63 -46.77 38.08
CA ARG A 4 -40.15 -46.68 38.23
C ARG A 4 -39.33 -47.97 37.98
N HIS A 5 -38.17 -48.02 37.31
CA HIS A 5 -37.12 -47.06 36.95
C HIS A 5 -36.36 -47.53 35.67
N LEU A 6 -36.07 -46.62 34.72
CA LEU A 6 -34.95 -46.74 33.77
C LEU A 6 -33.95 -45.64 34.11
N ALA A 7 -32.69 -45.99 34.33
CA ALA A 7 -31.58 -45.07 34.56
C ALA A 7 -31.05 -44.61 33.19
N ALA A 8 -31.11 -43.30 32.93
CA ALA A 8 -30.45 -42.66 31.80
C ALA A 8 -29.10 -42.11 32.25
N LEU A 9 -28.04 -42.55 31.57
CA LEU A 9 -26.66 -42.07 31.71
C LEU A 9 -26.57 -40.67 31.10
N LEU A 10 -26.29 -39.66 31.92
CA LEU A 10 -26.15 -38.27 31.49
C LEU A 10 -24.74 -38.07 30.92
N LEU A 11 -24.61 -37.87 29.61
CA LEU A 11 -23.37 -37.45 28.97
C LEU A 11 -23.17 -35.94 29.22
N LEU A 12 -22.09 -35.60 29.92
CA LEU A 12 -21.67 -34.22 30.16
C LEU A 12 -20.99 -33.69 28.88
N VAL A 13 -21.72 -32.93 28.07
CA VAL A 13 -21.13 -32.16 26.96
C VAL A 13 -20.48 -30.92 27.57
N VAL A 14 -19.15 -30.93 27.64
CA VAL A 14 -18.37 -29.72 27.90
C VAL A 14 -18.46 -28.87 26.64
N ALA A 15 -19.21 -27.78 26.70
CA ALA A 15 -19.23 -26.76 25.67
C ALA A 15 -17.86 -26.08 25.62
N MET A 16 -17.02 -26.45 24.66
CA MET A 16 -15.87 -25.65 24.25
C MET A 16 -16.38 -24.42 23.49
N PRO A 17 -15.90 -23.20 23.80
CA PRO A 17 -16.28 -22.02 23.05
C PRO A 17 -15.75 -22.15 21.62
N TRP A 18 -16.66 -22.03 20.66
CA TRP A 18 -16.37 -21.99 19.24
C TRP A 18 -15.53 -20.75 18.97
N CYS A 19 -14.24 -20.92 18.71
CA CYS A 19 -13.42 -19.86 18.16
C CYS A 19 -13.60 -19.90 16.64
N THR A 20 -14.70 -19.33 16.14
CA THR A 20 -14.81 -19.03 14.71
C THR A 20 -13.81 -17.93 14.41
N SER A 21 -12.75 -18.25 13.66
CA SER A 21 -11.93 -17.21 13.03
C SER A 21 -12.86 -16.41 12.11
N LYS A 22 -13.26 -15.21 12.54
CA LYS A 22 -14.10 -14.36 11.71
C LYS A 22 -13.28 -13.93 10.50
N VAL A 23 -13.78 -14.27 9.31
CA VAL A 23 -13.20 -13.87 8.02
C VAL A 23 -13.51 -12.39 7.70
N GLN A 24 -14.40 -11.76 8.49
CA GLN A 24 -14.83 -10.39 8.28
C GLN A 24 -14.87 -9.63 9.61
N ALA A 25 -14.33 -8.40 9.62
CA ALA A 25 -14.30 -7.54 10.79
C ALA A 25 -15.72 -7.23 11.30
N ASP A 26 -15.91 -7.35 12.61
CA ASP A 26 -17.15 -6.96 13.30
C ASP A 26 -17.16 -5.43 13.46
N VAL A 27 -17.56 -4.73 12.40
CA VAL A 27 -17.61 -3.27 12.40
C VAL A 27 -18.87 -2.77 13.12
N LEU A 28 -18.64 -2.04 14.21
CA LEU A 28 -19.67 -1.41 15.03
C LEU A 28 -19.98 0.02 14.58
N TRP A 29 -19.00 0.71 13.97
CA TRP A 29 -19.15 2.08 13.50
C TRP A 29 -18.15 2.38 12.39
N THR A 30 -18.61 3.10 11.36
CA THR A 30 -17.77 3.74 10.34
C THR A 30 -18.22 5.18 10.18
N GLU A 31 -17.26 6.11 10.10
CA GLU A 31 -17.49 7.52 9.79
C GLU A 31 -16.27 8.07 9.04
N ASN A 32 -16.48 8.57 7.82
CA ASN A 32 -15.44 8.97 6.89
C ASN A 32 -15.71 10.34 6.25
N ALA A 33 -16.58 11.16 6.86
CA ALA A 33 -16.95 12.50 6.39
C ALA A 33 -17.69 12.57 5.03
N GLU A 34 -17.85 11.45 4.32
CA GLU A 34 -18.50 11.40 3.00
C GLU A 34 -20.02 11.57 3.05
N SER A 35 -20.63 11.24 4.19
CA SER A 35 -22.08 11.33 4.39
C SER A 35 -22.53 12.65 5.04
N GLY A 36 -21.65 13.66 5.06
CA GLY A 36 -21.89 14.92 5.75
C GLY A 36 -21.93 14.78 7.27
N ALA A 37 -22.47 15.79 7.97
CA ALA A 37 -22.42 15.86 9.43
C ALA A 37 -23.53 15.07 10.17
N GLY A 38 -24.31 14.23 9.48
CA GLY A 38 -25.48 13.55 10.05
C GLY A 38 -25.15 12.55 11.18
N GLY A 39 -23.97 11.93 11.12
CA GLY A 39 -23.49 10.96 12.12
C GLY A 39 -22.87 11.58 13.38
N ILE A 40 -22.65 12.89 13.39
CA ILE A 40 -21.86 13.57 14.42
C ILE A 40 -22.57 14.79 15.02
N THR A 41 -22.09 15.20 16.19
CA THR A 41 -22.39 16.49 16.85
C THR A 41 -21.09 17.28 16.94
N THR A 42 -21.15 18.61 16.87
CA THR A 42 -19.96 19.44 16.88
C THR A 42 -20.23 20.80 17.54
N ASN A 43 -19.20 21.42 18.10
CA ASN A 43 -19.21 22.82 18.50
C ASN A 43 -18.63 23.77 17.43
N VAL A 44 -18.16 23.24 16.29
CA VAL A 44 -17.66 24.07 15.19
C VAL A 44 -18.81 24.90 14.66
N VAL A 45 -18.69 26.22 14.81
CA VAL A 45 -19.73 27.16 14.40
C VAL A 45 -19.76 27.27 12.87
N PRO A 46 -20.90 26.98 12.20
CA PRO A 46 -21.03 27.15 10.76
C PRO A 46 -20.64 28.57 10.33
N GLY A 47 -19.79 28.67 9.31
CA GLY A 47 -19.29 29.95 8.79
C GLY A 47 -17.93 30.40 9.36
N ASN A 48 -17.46 29.84 10.49
CA ASN A 48 -16.08 30.08 10.94
C ASN A 48 -15.07 29.37 10.03
N TYR A 49 -15.32 28.09 9.76
CA TYR A 49 -14.66 27.27 8.75
C TYR A 49 -15.47 25.99 8.54
N ALA A 50 -15.16 25.23 7.49
CA ALA A 50 -15.85 23.98 7.19
C ALA A 50 -15.22 22.83 7.99
N LEU A 51 -16.02 22.18 8.86
CA LEU A 51 -15.60 20.96 9.56
C LEU A 51 -15.35 19.80 8.57
N ILE A 52 -16.12 19.71 7.48
CA ILE A 52 -15.93 18.70 6.44
C ILE A 52 -15.40 19.42 5.19
N GLN A 53 -14.29 18.93 4.62
CA GLN A 53 -13.59 19.59 3.53
C GLN A 53 -12.87 18.59 2.60
N SER A 54 -12.53 19.02 1.39
CA SER A 54 -11.97 18.17 0.32
C SER A 54 -10.55 18.53 -0.12
N SER A 55 -9.89 19.47 0.55
CA SER A 55 -8.54 19.93 0.20
C SER A 55 -7.43 19.02 0.72
N ILE A 56 -7.62 18.41 1.89
CA ILE A 56 -6.67 17.46 2.50
C ILE A 56 -7.48 16.24 2.93
N VAL A 57 -7.32 15.13 2.22
CA VAL A 57 -8.17 13.95 2.39
C VAL A 57 -7.28 12.73 2.59
N GLY A 58 -7.66 11.83 3.50
CA GLY A 58 -6.98 10.57 3.72
C GLY A 58 -7.45 9.54 2.70
N GLN A 59 -8.77 9.31 2.66
CA GLN A 59 -9.42 8.47 1.65
C GLN A 59 -10.73 9.10 1.19
N GLY A 60 -11.17 8.73 -0.01
CA GLY A 60 -12.39 9.31 -0.57
C GLY A 60 -12.20 10.75 -1.05
N ALA A 61 -13.20 11.59 -0.82
CA ALA A 61 -13.29 12.96 -1.30
C ALA A 61 -13.31 14.00 -0.16
N ASN A 62 -13.56 13.60 1.09
CA ASN A 62 -13.72 14.51 2.20
C ASN A 62 -13.02 13.99 3.46
N SER A 63 -12.59 14.91 4.34
CA SER A 63 -12.18 14.56 5.70
C SER A 63 -12.66 15.61 6.70
N PHE A 64 -12.60 15.27 8.00
CA PHE A 64 -12.86 16.23 9.07
C PHE A 64 -11.65 17.14 9.30
N HIS A 65 -11.90 18.42 9.57
CA HIS A 65 -10.91 19.45 9.88
C HIS A 65 -11.25 20.14 11.20
N LEU A 66 -10.31 20.17 12.14
CA LEU A 66 -10.40 20.91 13.39
C LEU A 66 -9.27 21.95 13.46
N ALA A 67 -9.60 23.18 13.85
CA ALA A 67 -8.65 24.27 14.05
C ALA A 67 -8.98 25.02 15.35
N ASN A 68 -8.09 25.89 15.84
CA ASN A 68 -8.33 26.73 17.02
C ASN A 68 -8.41 28.23 16.68
N PRO A 69 -9.34 28.69 15.83
CA PRO A 69 -9.52 30.11 15.60
C PRO A 69 -9.85 30.82 16.92
N GLY A 70 -9.19 31.95 17.17
CA GLY A 70 -9.38 32.70 18.40
C GLY A 70 -8.99 31.96 19.68
N PHE A 71 -8.10 30.95 19.59
CA PHE A 71 -7.64 30.15 20.73
C PHE A 71 -8.76 29.35 21.44
N ALA A 72 -9.82 29.00 20.70
CA ALA A 72 -10.92 28.20 21.21
C ALA A 72 -10.78 26.73 20.81
N ASP A 73 -11.20 25.82 21.68
CA ASP A 73 -11.28 24.39 21.40
C ASP A 73 -12.39 24.11 20.40
N ASN A 74 -12.11 23.21 19.45
CA ASN A 74 -13.12 22.72 18.52
C ASN A 74 -13.09 21.20 18.46
N TRP A 75 -14.27 20.61 18.41
CA TRP A 75 -14.48 19.18 18.48
C TRP A 75 -15.69 18.71 17.69
N PHE A 76 -15.68 17.43 17.35
CA PHE A 76 -16.86 16.69 16.94
C PHE A 76 -16.93 15.35 17.68
N ALA A 77 -18.13 14.81 17.84
CA ALA A 77 -18.39 13.59 18.58
C ALA A 77 -19.45 12.72 17.91
N SER A 78 -19.40 11.41 18.15
CA SER A 78 -20.41 10.48 17.66
C SER A 78 -21.80 10.80 18.23
N ASN A 79 -22.83 10.77 17.39
CA ASN A 79 -24.21 10.93 17.84
C ASN A 79 -24.71 9.72 18.62
N SER A 80 -24.21 8.54 18.26
CA SER A 80 -24.56 7.25 18.85
C SER A 80 -23.54 6.84 19.91
N ALA A 81 -24.01 6.06 20.89
CA ALA A 81 -23.15 5.31 21.81
C ALA A 81 -23.04 3.87 21.33
N PHE A 82 -21.87 3.27 21.54
CA PHE A 82 -21.54 1.92 21.08
C PHE A 82 -21.18 1.04 22.27
N THR A 83 -21.64 -0.21 22.26
CA THR A 83 -21.25 -1.19 23.27
C THR A 83 -19.88 -1.76 22.92
N ILE A 84 -18.88 -1.53 23.78
CA ILE A 84 -17.51 -1.98 23.55
C ILE A 84 -17.41 -3.48 23.81
N GLN A 85 -16.78 -4.22 22.89
CA GLN A 85 -16.51 -5.64 23.04
C GLN A 85 -15.06 -5.87 23.49
N ALA A 86 -14.72 -7.11 23.88
CA ALA A 86 -13.40 -7.44 24.44
C ALA A 86 -12.24 -7.27 23.44
N ASP A 87 -12.54 -7.32 22.15
CA ASP A 87 -11.61 -7.21 21.03
C ASP A 87 -11.73 -5.87 20.25
N SER A 88 -12.67 -5.01 20.66
CA SER A 88 -12.92 -3.72 20.02
C SER A 88 -11.71 -2.80 20.06
N LYS A 89 -11.45 -2.15 18.94
CA LYS A 89 -10.43 -1.12 18.75
C LYS A 89 -11.06 0.07 18.03
N LEU A 90 -10.56 1.26 18.32
CA LEU A 90 -10.88 2.45 17.55
C LEU A 90 -9.72 2.75 16.60
N PHE A 91 -10.05 2.85 15.32
CA PHE A 91 -9.16 3.22 14.24
C PHE A 91 -9.58 4.56 13.67
N PHE A 92 -8.60 5.34 13.22
CA PHE A 92 -8.83 6.57 12.47
C PHE A 92 -7.55 6.97 11.74
N LEU A 93 -7.69 7.54 10.55
CA LEU A 93 -6.61 8.28 9.92
C LEU A 93 -6.47 9.64 10.59
N SER A 94 -5.24 10.01 10.93
CA SER A 94 -4.89 11.27 11.58
C SER A 94 -3.79 11.97 10.82
N ARG A 95 -3.96 13.27 10.58
CA ARG A 95 -2.88 14.17 10.18
C ARG A 95 -2.93 15.44 11.01
N LEU A 96 -2.05 15.55 12.01
CA LEU A 96 -1.84 16.82 12.69
C LEU A 96 -0.96 17.71 11.79
N GLY A 97 -1.55 18.74 11.19
CA GLY A 97 -0.86 19.67 10.30
C GLY A 97 -0.01 20.67 11.08
N PHE A 98 -0.07 21.95 10.73
CA PHE A 98 0.54 23.01 11.53
C PHE A 98 -0.21 23.16 12.85
N ALA A 99 0.44 22.75 13.94
CA ALA A 99 -0.04 22.89 15.30
C ALA A 99 1.16 23.10 16.23
N ALA A 100 1.10 24.11 17.09
CA ALA A 100 2.18 24.42 18.02
C ALA A 100 1.98 23.71 19.37
N SER A 101 2.93 23.83 20.29
CA SER A 101 2.93 23.11 21.57
C SER A 101 1.73 23.40 22.48
N GLY A 102 1.00 24.49 22.24
CA GLY A 102 -0.24 24.80 22.95
C GLY A 102 -1.48 24.11 22.38
N GLN A 103 -1.37 23.35 21.29
CA GLN A 103 -2.48 22.63 20.65
C GLN A 103 -2.28 21.13 20.81
N VAL A 104 -3.32 20.42 21.28
CA VAL A 104 -3.28 18.97 21.50
C VAL A 104 -4.48 18.32 20.80
N ALA A 105 -4.20 17.46 19.82
CA ALA A 105 -5.21 16.61 19.21
C ALA A 105 -5.54 15.45 20.15
N ARG A 106 -6.80 15.33 20.57
CA ARG A 106 -7.27 14.32 21.52
C ARG A 106 -8.40 13.49 20.94
N VAL A 107 -8.37 12.19 21.24
CA VAL A 107 -9.57 11.35 21.19
C VAL A 107 -9.98 11.05 22.61
N GLU A 108 -11.26 11.28 22.90
CA GLU A 108 -11.83 11.16 24.23
C GLU A 108 -13.06 10.26 24.21
N MET A 109 -13.33 9.61 25.34
CA MET A 109 -14.45 8.70 25.51
C MET A 109 -15.38 9.18 26.62
N SER A 110 -16.68 9.05 26.37
CA SER A 110 -17.74 9.34 27.34
C SER A 110 -18.60 8.11 27.58
N THR A 111 -18.80 7.76 28.84
CA THR A 111 -19.68 6.65 29.29
C THR A 111 -21.01 7.15 29.86
N ASN A 112 -21.25 8.47 29.84
CA ASN A 112 -22.46 9.12 30.33
C ASN A 112 -23.17 9.91 29.21
N ASN A 113 -23.22 9.32 28.02
CA ASN A 113 -23.91 9.86 26.84
C ASN A 113 -23.43 11.27 26.43
N GLY A 114 -22.14 11.56 26.58
CA GLY A 114 -21.53 12.82 26.16
C GLY A 114 -21.63 13.97 27.17
N ALA A 115 -22.17 13.74 28.38
CA ALA A 115 -22.26 14.78 29.41
C ALA A 115 -20.87 15.20 29.93
N THR A 116 -19.94 14.25 30.06
CA THR A 116 -18.53 14.51 30.37
C THR A 116 -17.61 13.60 29.55
N TRP A 117 -16.36 14.01 29.37
CA TRP A 117 -15.35 13.31 28.56
C TRP A 117 -14.07 13.04 29.36
N PRO A 118 -14.13 12.26 30.45
CA PRO A 118 -13.02 12.14 31.40
C PRO A 118 -11.88 11.23 30.93
N ILE A 119 -12.10 10.41 29.90
CA ILE A 119 -11.15 9.38 29.44
C ILE A 119 -10.49 9.88 28.16
N SER A 120 -9.17 10.15 28.21
CA SER A 120 -8.37 10.44 27.01
C SER A 120 -7.78 9.13 26.49
N LEU A 121 -8.21 8.75 25.29
CA LEU A 121 -7.80 7.52 24.61
C LEU A 121 -6.55 7.71 23.74
N TYR A 122 -6.41 8.90 23.16
CA TYR A 122 -5.30 9.30 22.33
C TYR A 122 -5.00 10.78 22.57
N ALA A 123 -3.72 11.15 22.52
CA ALA A 123 -3.28 12.54 22.55
C ALA A 123 -2.00 12.73 21.72
N GLN A 124 -1.97 13.76 20.89
CA GLN A 124 -0.78 14.19 20.15
C GLN A 124 -0.62 15.71 20.28
N THR A 125 0.52 16.12 20.83
CA THR A 125 0.83 17.56 21.01
C THR A 125 1.44 18.13 19.74
N GLY A 126 1.07 19.36 19.41
CA GLY A 126 1.67 20.09 18.32
C GLY A 126 3.17 20.36 18.55
N THR A 127 3.95 20.33 17.48
CA THR A 127 5.41 20.54 17.53
C THR A 127 5.89 21.54 16.48
N SER A 128 4.99 22.13 15.68
CA SER A 128 5.33 23.08 14.64
C SER A 128 5.90 24.37 15.24
N THR A 129 7.05 24.80 14.73
CA THR A 129 7.70 26.08 15.09
C THR A 129 7.71 27.09 13.94
N GLY A 130 7.05 26.79 12.82
CA GLY A 130 6.83 27.72 11.70
C GLY A 130 6.93 27.08 10.32
N SER A 131 8.03 26.40 10.03
CA SER A 131 8.36 25.97 8.65
C SER A 131 7.92 24.56 8.28
N ALA A 132 7.47 23.75 9.23
CA ALA A 132 6.99 22.39 8.96
C ALA A 132 5.73 22.05 9.79
N PRO A 133 4.77 21.31 9.20
CA PRO A 133 3.67 20.72 9.95
C PRO A 133 4.20 19.64 10.90
N VAL A 134 3.37 19.20 11.85
CA VAL A 134 3.69 18.05 12.71
C VAL A 134 3.76 16.78 11.86
N GLU A 135 2.79 16.60 10.96
CA GLU A 135 2.69 15.48 10.03
C GLU A 135 2.41 15.99 8.61
N SER A 136 3.22 15.51 7.67
CA SER A 136 3.03 15.81 6.24
C SER A 136 1.93 14.96 5.60
N ASN A 137 1.64 13.78 6.16
CA ASN A 137 0.72 12.78 5.61
C ASN A 137 -0.21 12.21 6.69
N PHE A 138 -1.31 11.59 6.27
CA PHE A 138 -2.17 10.84 7.19
C PHE A 138 -1.48 9.57 7.68
N ALA A 139 -1.61 9.28 8.97
CA ALA A 139 -1.19 8.04 9.58
C ALA A 139 -2.40 7.33 10.22
N LEU A 140 -2.48 6.01 10.05
CA LEU A 140 -3.45 5.19 10.76
C LEU A 140 -3.12 5.16 12.24
N ARG A 141 -4.08 5.53 13.08
CA ARG A 141 -4.02 5.38 14.53
C ARG A 141 -4.87 4.20 14.95
N THR A 142 -4.43 3.50 15.99
CA THR A 142 -5.14 2.37 16.58
C THR A 142 -5.14 2.54 18.09
N VAL A 143 -6.31 2.46 18.69
CA VAL A 143 -6.51 2.50 20.14
C VAL A 143 -7.19 1.19 20.56
N ASP A 144 -6.55 0.44 21.44
CA ASP A 144 -7.17 -0.74 22.07
C ASP A 144 -8.23 -0.30 23.09
N LEU A 145 -9.44 -0.84 22.96
CA LEU A 145 -10.57 -0.56 23.86
C LEU A 145 -10.96 -1.76 24.72
N SER A 146 -10.19 -2.86 24.69
CA SER A 146 -10.45 -4.09 25.45
C SER A 146 -10.71 -3.85 26.94
N ALA A 147 -10.01 -2.88 27.55
CA ALA A 147 -10.19 -2.48 28.95
C ALA A 147 -11.59 -1.91 29.28
N TYR A 148 -12.37 -1.53 28.27
CA TYR A 148 -13.69 -0.93 28.41
C TYR A 148 -14.82 -1.88 27.97
N ALA A 149 -14.51 -3.16 27.75
CA ALA A 149 -15.49 -4.16 27.34
C ALA A 149 -16.74 -4.16 28.23
N GLY A 150 -17.92 -4.23 27.60
CA GLY A 150 -19.23 -4.18 28.24
C GLY A 150 -19.75 -2.77 28.54
N GLN A 151 -18.93 -1.72 28.39
CA GLN A 151 -19.38 -0.34 28.58
C GLN A 151 -20.05 0.20 27.31
N SER A 152 -21.01 1.11 27.48
CA SER A 152 -21.59 1.90 26.38
C SER A 152 -20.86 3.24 26.31
N ALA A 153 -20.28 3.57 25.14
CA ALA A 153 -19.38 4.70 24.99
C ALA A 153 -19.67 5.55 23.74
N LYS A 154 -19.51 6.87 23.87
CA LYS A 154 -19.37 7.82 22.76
C LYS A 154 -17.92 8.25 22.61
N PHE A 155 -17.54 8.68 21.40
CA PHE A 155 -16.18 9.13 21.09
C PHE A 155 -16.20 10.59 20.61
N ARG A 156 -15.22 11.38 21.05
CA ARG A 156 -15.02 12.78 20.66
C ARG A 156 -13.60 12.98 20.16
N PHE A 157 -13.48 13.69 19.06
CA PHE A 157 -12.23 14.20 18.50
C PHE A 157 -12.17 15.68 18.82
N ASN A 158 -11.19 16.09 19.62
CA ASN A 158 -11.06 17.44 20.15
C ASN A 158 -9.67 17.99 19.87
N LEU A 159 -9.58 19.16 19.23
CA LEU A 159 -8.33 19.92 19.16
C LEU A 159 -8.34 20.95 20.28
N ASP A 160 -7.63 20.63 21.36
CA ASP A 160 -7.59 21.34 22.63
C ASP A 160 -6.49 22.41 22.63
N PHE A 161 -6.83 23.64 23.02
CA PHE A 161 -5.85 24.70 23.27
C PHE A 161 -5.51 24.79 24.76
N VAL A 162 -4.38 24.20 25.14
CA VAL A 162 -3.91 24.11 26.53
C VAL A 162 -3.13 25.33 27.01
N GLY A 163 -3.12 26.41 26.22
CA GLY A 163 -2.36 27.65 26.49
C GLY A 163 -1.00 27.71 25.77
N GLY A 164 -0.44 28.91 25.66
CA GLY A 164 0.83 29.16 24.97
C GLY A 164 0.68 29.52 23.50
N THR A 165 1.56 29.02 22.64
CA THR A 165 1.56 29.32 21.20
C THR A 165 0.62 28.38 20.44
N ALA A 166 -0.08 28.90 19.42
CA ALA A 166 -0.96 28.15 18.54
C ALA A 166 -0.93 28.71 17.11
N PHE A 167 -1.19 27.86 16.13
CA PHE A 167 -1.61 28.24 14.78
C PHE A 167 -3.14 28.33 14.78
N THR A 168 -3.67 29.54 14.75
CA THR A 168 -5.11 29.81 14.87
C THR A 168 -5.79 30.03 13.52
N GLN A 169 -5.08 29.82 12.41
CA GLN A 169 -5.62 29.91 11.06
C GLN A 169 -6.52 28.71 10.74
N THR A 170 -7.34 28.85 9.70
CA THR A 170 -8.25 27.82 9.19
C THR A 170 -7.92 27.40 7.75
N SER A 171 -6.79 27.88 7.21
CA SER A 171 -6.31 27.50 5.88
C SER A 171 -5.90 26.03 5.81
N ALA A 172 -5.93 25.46 4.61
CA ALA A 172 -5.47 24.09 4.37
C ALA A 172 -4.07 23.84 4.98
N GLY A 173 -3.93 22.71 5.65
CA GLY A 173 -2.71 22.26 6.32
C GLY A 173 -2.57 22.70 7.77
N VAL A 174 -3.44 23.58 8.30
CA VAL A 174 -3.39 24.04 9.70
C VAL A 174 -4.36 23.23 10.56
N GLY A 175 -3.99 22.92 11.80
CA GLY A 175 -4.85 22.17 12.72
C GLY A 175 -4.81 20.66 12.49
N TRP A 176 -5.90 19.97 12.79
CA TRP A 176 -5.97 18.51 12.79
C TRP A 176 -6.98 18.00 11.78
N TYR A 177 -6.54 17.06 10.95
CA TYR A 177 -7.40 16.34 10.00
C TYR A 177 -7.64 14.92 10.48
N VAL A 178 -8.89 14.47 10.41
CA VAL A 178 -9.33 13.13 10.82
C VAL A 178 -10.16 12.51 9.72
N ASP A 179 -9.90 11.25 9.41
CA ASP A 179 -10.59 10.52 8.35
C ASP A 179 -10.74 9.03 8.70
N ASP A 180 -11.58 8.30 7.97
CA ASP A 180 -11.82 6.84 8.11
C ASP A 180 -11.86 6.31 9.55
N ILE A 181 -12.76 6.86 10.36
CA ILE A 181 -12.97 6.40 11.73
C ILE A 181 -13.70 5.06 11.67
N GLN A 182 -13.15 4.06 12.36
CA GLN A 182 -13.77 2.73 12.49
C GLN A 182 -13.72 2.23 13.92
N LEU A 183 -14.84 1.74 14.46
CA LEU A 183 -14.88 0.94 15.68
C LEU A 183 -15.09 -0.52 15.29
N ALA A 184 -14.08 -1.34 15.45
CA ALA A 184 -14.09 -2.73 14.99
C ALA A 184 -13.04 -3.57 15.73
N ASP A 185 -13.07 -4.89 15.57
CA ASP A 185 -12.01 -5.79 16.01
C ASP A 185 -10.71 -5.64 15.18
N GLN A 186 -10.86 -5.33 13.89
CA GLN A 186 -9.77 -5.04 12.94
C GLN A 186 -10.15 -3.90 11.99
N PHE A 187 -9.15 -3.17 11.48
CA PHE A 187 -9.38 -2.10 10.51
C PHE A 187 -9.76 -2.69 9.14
N GLN A 188 -10.89 -2.24 8.59
CA GLN A 188 -11.25 -2.50 7.20
C GLN A 188 -10.45 -1.58 6.29
N LYS A 189 -9.40 -2.14 5.70
CA LYS A 189 -8.51 -1.45 4.77
C LYS A 189 -9.17 -1.20 3.42
N SER A 190 -8.73 -0.14 2.75
CA SER A 190 -9.13 0.19 1.39
C SER A 190 -8.14 -0.35 0.35
N LEU A 191 -8.63 -0.73 -0.82
CA LEU A 191 -7.77 -1.13 -1.93
C LEU A 191 -6.98 0.08 -2.44
N TYR A 192 -5.66 -0.02 -2.48
CA TYR A 192 -4.81 0.87 -3.24
C TYR A 192 -4.55 0.27 -4.62
N SER A 193 -4.94 0.99 -5.67
CA SER A 193 -4.83 0.51 -7.05
C SER A 193 -3.74 1.27 -7.81
N ILE A 194 -2.87 0.51 -8.47
CA ILE A 194 -1.87 1.04 -9.41
C ILE A 194 -2.36 1.03 -10.87
N GLY A 195 -3.63 0.67 -11.10
CA GLY A 195 -4.15 0.33 -12.42
C GLY A 195 -3.84 -1.12 -12.79
N GLN A 196 -3.77 -1.40 -14.09
CA GLN A 196 -3.46 -2.73 -14.63
C GLN A 196 -2.35 -2.62 -15.68
N PRO A 197 -1.11 -2.32 -15.28
CA PRO A 197 0.01 -2.29 -16.22
C PRO A 197 0.13 -3.65 -16.90
N SER A 198 0.37 -3.64 -18.21
CA SER A 198 0.67 -4.82 -19.00
C SER A 198 1.98 -5.48 -18.54
N ALA A 199 2.22 -6.71 -19.01
CA ALA A 199 3.44 -7.43 -18.66
C ALA A 199 4.71 -6.72 -19.16
N GLU A 200 4.64 -6.03 -20.30
CA GLU A 200 5.77 -5.26 -20.86
C GLU A 200 5.98 -3.94 -20.11
N GLU A 201 4.91 -3.25 -19.72
CA GLU A 201 5.01 -2.05 -18.88
C GLU A 201 5.62 -2.37 -17.51
N GLN A 202 5.21 -3.49 -16.90
CA GLN A 202 5.88 -3.98 -15.69
C GLN A 202 7.37 -4.22 -15.95
N LEU A 203 7.75 -4.89 -17.04
CA LEU A 203 9.16 -5.12 -17.36
C LEU A 203 9.96 -3.80 -17.54
N TYR A 204 9.35 -2.76 -18.13
CA TYR A 204 9.96 -1.43 -18.17
C TYR A 204 10.22 -0.88 -16.77
N LEU A 205 9.24 -0.96 -15.87
CA LEU A 205 9.42 -0.52 -14.48
C LEU A 205 10.54 -1.30 -13.77
N GLU A 206 10.63 -2.61 -14.02
CA GLU A 206 11.67 -3.46 -13.44
C GLU A 206 13.07 -3.04 -13.93
N TYR A 207 13.24 -2.73 -15.23
CA TYR A 207 14.50 -2.19 -15.75
C TYR A 207 14.83 -0.80 -15.21
N ILE A 208 13.84 0.09 -15.07
CA ILE A 208 14.02 1.41 -14.48
C ILE A 208 14.43 1.30 -13.01
N ASN A 209 13.77 0.46 -12.23
CA ASN A 209 14.08 0.27 -10.81
C ASN A 209 15.44 -0.42 -10.61
N ARG A 210 15.83 -1.34 -11.49
CA ARG A 210 17.21 -1.87 -11.54
C ARG A 210 18.21 -0.76 -11.85
N ALA A 211 17.94 0.09 -12.84
CA ALA A 211 18.78 1.24 -13.18
C ALA A 211 18.98 2.19 -11.99
N ARG A 212 17.87 2.54 -11.31
CA ARG A 212 17.84 3.43 -10.15
C ARG A 212 18.53 2.84 -8.91
N SER A 213 18.57 1.52 -8.79
CA SER A 213 19.23 0.85 -7.65
C SER A 213 20.74 1.07 -7.62
N ASP A 214 21.41 1.21 -8.76
CA ASP A 214 22.79 1.69 -8.92
C ASP A 214 23.06 2.03 -10.39
N ALA A 215 23.15 3.32 -10.69
CA ALA A 215 23.34 3.84 -12.04
C ALA A 215 24.64 3.33 -12.70
N ILE A 216 25.70 3.09 -11.92
CA ILE A 216 27.00 2.62 -12.45
C ILE A 216 26.93 1.13 -12.78
N VAL A 217 26.21 0.35 -11.98
CA VAL A 217 25.96 -1.07 -12.29
C VAL A 217 25.15 -1.19 -13.57
N GLU A 218 24.10 -0.38 -13.74
CA GLU A 218 23.29 -0.38 -14.96
C GLU A 218 24.10 0.08 -16.18
N ALA A 219 24.95 1.10 -16.06
CA ALA A 219 25.83 1.51 -17.15
C ALA A 219 26.75 0.39 -17.63
N ASN A 220 27.29 -0.41 -16.69
CA ASN A 220 28.11 -1.58 -17.03
C ASN A 220 27.29 -2.71 -17.65
N ARG A 221 26.02 -2.87 -17.24
CA ARG A 221 25.10 -3.82 -17.86
C ARG A 221 24.75 -3.40 -19.30
N LEU A 222 24.37 -2.14 -19.52
CA LEU A 222 24.07 -1.56 -20.83
C LEU A 222 25.26 -1.63 -21.78
N LYS A 223 26.48 -1.36 -21.29
CA LYS A 223 27.71 -1.58 -22.06
C LYS A 223 27.81 -3.00 -22.66
N ASN A 224 27.29 -4.00 -21.96
CA ASN A 224 27.34 -5.42 -22.35
C ASN A 224 25.99 -5.94 -22.88
N GLU A 225 25.00 -5.07 -23.08
CA GLU A 225 23.68 -5.44 -23.60
C GLU A 225 23.80 -6.05 -24.99
N ASN A 226 23.16 -7.18 -25.25
CA ASN A 226 23.29 -7.93 -26.50
C ASN A 226 21.99 -8.03 -27.31
N ALA A 227 20.92 -7.39 -26.86
CA ALA A 227 19.68 -7.26 -27.62
C ALA A 227 19.96 -6.72 -29.05
N PRO A 228 19.46 -7.38 -30.13
CA PRO A 228 19.78 -7.00 -31.50
C PRO A 228 19.45 -5.54 -31.86
N GLY A 229 18.35 -5.00 -31.34
CA GLY A 229 17.96 -3.59 -31.52
C GLY A 229 18.98 -2.63 -30.91
N VAL A 230 19.42 -2.91 -29.68
CA VAL A 230 20.44 -2.11 -28.98
C VAL A 230 21.78 -2.14 -29.71
N GLN A 231 22.25 -3.32 -30.16
CA GLN A 231 23.49 -3.44 -30.92
C GLN A 231 23.44 -2.70 -32.25
N SER A 232 22.27 -2.70 -32.89
CA SER A 232 22.01 -1.94 -34.11
C SER A 232 22.06 -0.43 -33.84
N ALA A 233 21.44 0.03 -32.75
CA ALA A 233 21.49 1.44 -32.33
C ALA A 233 22.91 1.89 -32.00
N TYR A 234 23.69 1.10 -31.25
CA TYR A 234 25.08 1.42 -30.94
C TYR A 234 25.93 1.56 -32.20
N SER A 235 25.74 0.65 -33.15
CA SER A 235 26.43 0.72 -34.46
C SER A 235 25.99 1.94 -35.28
N PHE A 236 24.68 2.22 -35.31
CA PHE A 236 24.11 3.32 -36.09
C PHE A 236 24.56 4.69 -35.57
N PHE A 237 24.54 4.90 -34.26
CA PHE A 237 24.96 6.15 -33.63
C PHE A 237 26.48 6.25 -33.41
N GLY A 238 27.24 5.18 -33.69
CA GLY A 238 28.69 5.15 -33.47
C GLY A 238 29.07 5.17 -31.99
N ILE A 239 28.23 4.62 -31.12
CA ILE A 239 28.47 4.56 -29.68
C ILE A 239 29.56 3.52 -29.40
N ASN A 240 30.65 3.98 -28.80
CA ASN A 240 31.58 3.08 -28.12
C ASN A 240 30.96 2.69 -26.77
N PRO A 241 30.69 1.39 -26.49
CA PRO A 241 30.05 0.98 -25.24
C PRO A 241 30.78 1.43 -23.97
N GLN A 242 32.11 1.64 -24.02
CA GLN A 242 32.85 2.18 -22.87
C GLN A 242 32.47 3.64 -22.57
N ASN A 243 32.06 4.42 -23.56
CA ASN A 243 31.61 5.80 -23.34
C ASN A 243 30.33 5.86 -22.50
N ILE A 244 29.48 4.84 -22.56
CA ILE A 244 28.28 4.75 -21.70
C ILE A 244 28.72 4.84 -20.23
N VAL A 245 29.62 3.95 -19.81
CA VAL A 245 30.16 3.94 -18.45
C VAL A 245 30.88 5.25 -18.10
N ASN A 246 31.65 5.82 -19.03
CA ASN A 246 32.37 7.07 -18.79
C ASN A 246 31.41 8.25 -18.56
N GLN A 247 30.33 8.34 -19.35
CA GLN A 247 29.33 9.40 -19.21
C GLN A 247 28.55 9.27 -17.90
N PHE A 248 28.11 8.05 -17.53
CA PHE A 248 27.45 7.82 -16.24
C PHE A 248 28.32 8.22 -15.05
N ASN A 249 29.59 7.79 -15.02
CA ASN A 249 30.51 8.16 -13.93
C ASN A 249 30.68 9.68 -13.82
N ALA A 250 30.82 10.38 -14.94
CA ALA A 250 30.97 11.83 -14.95
C ALA A 250 29.67 12.55 -14.57
N SER A 251 28.50 12.06 -14.98
CA SER A 251 27.19 12.61 -14.60
C SER A 251 26.93 12.43 -13.09
N VAL A 252 27.27 11.29 -12.51
CA VAL A 252 27.21 11.06 -11.05
C VAL A 252 28.19 11.98 -10.32
N ALA A 253 29.46 12.03 -10.75
CA ALA A 253 30.49 12.83 -10.09
C ALA A 253 30.18 14.33 -10.06
N ASN A 254 29.44 14.83 -11.07
CA ASN A 254 29.04 16.23 -11.16
C ASN A 254 27.64 16.51 -10.58
N GLY A 255 26.96 15.50 -10.01
CA GLY A 255 25.62 15.64 -9.43
C GLY A 255 24.50 15.88 -10.45
N LEU A 256 24.70 15.47 -11.71
CA LEU A 256 23.68 15.58 -12.77
C LEU A 256 22.65 14.44 -12.70
N ILE A 257 23.07 13.27 -12.22
CA ILE A 257 22.20 12.14 -11.90
C ILE A 257 22.56 11.58 -10.54
N ASP A 258 21.58 11.03 -9.82
CA ASP A 258 21.85 10.27 -8.59
C ASP A 258 22.43 8.89 -8.94
N GLN A 259 23.45 8.44 -8.20
CA GLN A 259 23.91 7.06 -8.34
C GLN A 259 22.87 6.06 -7.79
N PHE A 260 22.23 6.44 -6.68
CA PHE A 260 21.24 5.62 -5.97
C PHE A 260 19.96 6.43 -5.89
N ALA A 261 18.91 5.95 -6.54
CA ALA A 261 17.59 6.53 -6.50
C ALA A 261 16.57 5.50 -5.97
N GLN A 262 15.57 5.98 -5.23
CA GLN A 262 14.50 5.15 -4.69
C GLN A 262 13.74 4.45 -5.82
N PRO A 263 13.23 3.22 -5.63
CA PRO A 263 12.37 2.58 -6.63
C PRO A 263 11.10 3.40 -6.85
N LEU A 264 10.61 3.43 -8.08
CA LEU A 264 9.36 4.06 -8.46
C LEU A 264 8.21 3.08 -8.26
N SER A 265 7.08 3.60 -7.80
CA SER A 265 5.80 2.93 -7.74
C SER A 265 4.99 3.26 -8.99
N PHE A 266 4.26 2.29 -9.55
CA PHE A 266 3.23 2.64 -10.52
C PHE A 266 2.18 3.58 -9.92
N ASN A 267 1.67 4.50 -10.73
CA ASN A 267 0.51 5.33 -10.42
C ASN A 267 -0.52 5.21 -11.54
N ALA A 268 -1.78 4.90 -11.19
CA ALA A 268 -2.84 4.61 -12.15
C ALA A 268 -3.13 5.78 -13.10
N SER A 269 -3.13 7.02 -12.59
CA SER A 269 -3.36 8.22 -13.41
C SER A 269 -2.19 8.48 -14.36
N LEU A 270 -0.94 8.33 -13.89
CA LEU A 270 0.23 8.47 -14.77
C LEU A 270 0.25 7.37 -15.84
N ASN A 271 -0.09 6.12 -15.51
CA ASN A 271 -0.22 5.04 -16.49
C ASN A 271 -1.21 5.42 -17.59
N GLN A 272 -2.38 5.96 -17.20
CA GLN A 272 -3.38 6.42 -18.16
C GLN A 272 -2.87 7.57 -19.03
N ALA A 273 -2.21 8.59 -18.47
CA ALA A 273 -1.64 9.69 -19.24
C ALA A 273 -0.62 9.21 -20.27
N ALA A 274 0.31 8.36 -19.83
CA ALA A 274 1.37 7.82 -20.67
C ALA A 274 0.80 6.94 -21.80
N GLU A 275 -0.18 6.07 -21.51
CA GLU A 275 -0.79 5.19 -22.51
C GLU A 275 -1.54 5.99 -23.57
N LEU A 276 -2.32 6.99 -23.16
CA LEU A 276 -3.03 7.88 -24.08
C LEU A 276 -2.06 8.67 -24.97
N HIS A 277 -0.92 9.09 -24.44
CA HIS A 277 0.09 9.81 -25.22
C HIS A 277 0.86 8.90 -26.18
N SER A 278 1.19 7.67 -25.77
CA SER A 278 1.75 6.65 -26.66
C SER A 278 0.77 6.29 -27.79
N GLN A 279 -0.53 6.19 -27.48
CA GLN A 279 -1.57 5.96 -28.49
C GLN A 279 -1.70 7.15 -29.45
N ASP A 280 -1.58 8.38 -28.96
CA ASP A 280 -1.56 9.58 -29.79
C ASP A 280 -0.38 9.55 -30.78
N MET A 281 0.84 9.29 -30.27
CA MET A 281 2.05 9.16 -31.08
C MET A 281 1.94 8.08 -32.15
N LEU A 282 1.39 6.91 -31.81
CA LEU A 282 1.14 5.83 -32.77
C LEU A 282 0.13 6.25 -33.85
N THR A 283 -1.01 6.79 -33.44
CA THR A 283 -2.13 7.08 -34.34
C THR A 283 -1.80 8.21 -35.31
N ASN A 284 -1.14 9.25 -34.82
CA ASN A 284 -0.84 10.47 -35.56
C ASN A 284 0.59 10.48 -36.13
N GLY A 285 1.39 9.44 -35.87
CA GLY A 285 2.68 9.20 -36.51
C GLY A 285 3.76 10.22 -36.14
N PHE A 286 4.01 10.42 -34.85
CA PHE A 286 5.04 11.35 -34.37
C PHE A 286 5.77 10.86 -33.11
N GLN A 287 6.87 11.54 -32.77
CA GLN A 287 7.54 11.46 -31.46
C GLN A 287 7.66 12.87 -30.90
N GLY A 288 7.14 13.11 -29.69
CA GLY A 288 7.25 14.41 -29.05
C GLY A 288 6.46 14.51 -27.75
N HIS A 289 6.71 15.58 -27.00
CA HIS A 289 6.17 15.80 -25.64
C HIS A 289 4.83 16.55 -25.60
N VAL A 290 4.26 16.88 -26.76
CA VAL A 290 3.02 17.68 -26.89
C VAL A 290 2.02 16.87 -27.69
N SER A 291 0.77 16.82 -27.22
CA SER A 291 -0.30 16.10 -27.90
C SER A 291 -0.54 16.65 -29.30
N SER A 292 -0.91 15.77 -30.22
CA SER A 292 -1.18 16.07 -31.63
C SER A 292 -2.37 17.01 -31.81
N SER A 293 -2.77 17.25 -33.07
CA SER A 293 -3.99 18.00 -33.36
C SER A 293 -5.28 17.24 -33.02
N ASN A 294 -5.24 15.90 -32.94
CA ASN A 294 -6.41 15.04 -32.68
C ASN A 294 -6.04 13.88 -31.74
N PRO A 295 -5.66 14.16 -30.48
CA PRO A 295 -5.28 13.11 -29.53
C PRO A 295 -6.49 12.32 -29.01
N PRO A 296 -6.29 11.14 -28.40
CA PRO A 296 -7.34 10.40 -27.71
C PRO A 296 -7.93 11.19 -26.53
N SER A 297 -9.25 11.10 -26.33
CA SER A 297 -9.93 11.66 -25.15
C SER A 297 -9.40 11.03 -23.84
N PRO A 298 -9.30 11.78 -22.71
CA PRO A 298 -9.72 13.16 -22.50
C PRO A 298 -8.68 14.21 -22.94
N LEU A 299 -7.59 13.80 -23.61
CA LEU A 299 -6.59 14.76 -24.07
C LEU A 299 -7.16 15.63 -25.19
N THR A 300 -6.67 16.86 -25.27
CA THR A 300 -7.02 17.82 -26.33
C THR A 300 -5.77 18.33 -27.03
N ALA A 301 -5.95 18.91 -28.22
CA ALA A 301 -4.84 19.34 -29.06
C ALA A 301 -3.84 20.26 -28.34
N GLY A 302 -2.55 19.99 -28.52
CA GLY A 302 -1.48 20.84 -27.99
C GLY A 302 -1.25 20.74 -26.48
N MET A 303 -1.84 19.76 -25.79
CA MET A 303 -1.57 19.55 -24.36
C MET A 303 -0.11 19.17 -24.09
N THR A 304 0.51 19.90 -23.18
CA THR A 304 1.80 19.57 -22.55
C THR A 304 1.64 18.44 -21.53
N LEU A 305 2.75 17.84 -21.08
CA LEU A 305 2.77 16.82 -20.01
C LEU A 305 1.92 17.21 -18.80
N GLY A 306 2.12 18.41 -18.25
CA GLY A 306 1.36 18.88 -17.08
C GLY A 306 -0.15 18.94 -17.32
N GLN A 307 -0.57 19.32 -18.53
CA GLN A 307 -1.98 19.37 -18.89
C GLN A 307 -2.56 17.96 -19.12
N ARG A 308 -1.79 17.03 -19.70
CA ARG A 308 -2.21 15.63 -19.84
C ARG A 308 -2.39 14.96 -18.47
N ALA A 309 -1.40 15.10 -17.59
CA ALA A 309 -1.45 14.58 -16.23
C ALA A 309 -2.65 15.14 -15.44
N GLN A 310 -2.89 16.46 -15.53
CA GLN A 310 -4.04 17.09 -14.88
C GLN A 310 -5.38 16.58 -15.44
N ALA A 311 -5.48 16.31 -16.74
CA ALA A 311 -6.70 15.81 -17.37
C ALA A 311 -7.11 14.41 -16.86
N VAL A 312 -6.16 13.62 -16.35
CA VAL A 312 -6.39 12.31 -15.72
C VAL A 312 -6.30 12.35 -14.20
N GLY A 313 -6.34 13.55 -13.61
CA GLY A 313 -6.42 13.76 -12.17
C GLY A 313 -5.09 13.74 -11.42
N TYR A 314 -3.94 13.73 -12.10
CA TYR A 314 -2.62 13.79 -11.47
C TYR A 314 -2.09 15.23 -11.36
N VAL A 315 -1.70 15.64 -10.16
CA VAL A 315 -1.11 16.96 -9.90
C VAL A 315 0.13 16.80 -9.02
N GLY A 316 1.31 17.03 -9.60
CA GLY A 316 2.60 16.92 -8.90
C GLY A 316 3.74 17.50 -9.75
N SER A 317 4.98 17.36 -9.28
CA SER A 317 6.14 17.54 -10.16
C SER A 317 6.16 16.41 -11.18
N LEU A 318 6.57 16.73 -12.41
CA LEU A 318 6.49 15.81 -13.54
C LEU A 318 7.80 15.78 -14.32
N GLY A 319 8.13 14.61 -14.85
CA GLY A 319 9.15 14.39 -15.88
C GLY A 319 8.58 13.45 -16.94
N GLU A 320 9.09 13.50 -18.17
CA GLU A 320 8.61 12.62 -19.24
C GLU A 320 9.75 12.15 -20.14
N ASN A 321 9.70 10.88 -20.52
CA ASN A 321 10.48 10.32 -21.62
C ASN A 321 9.54 9.77 -22.70
N VAL A 322 9.85 9.99 -23.98
CA VAL A 322 9.06 9.46 -25.11
C VAL A 322 9.95 8.83 -26.18
N TYR A 323 9.58 7.65 -26.67
CA TYR A 323 10.28 6.99 -27.77
C TYR A 323 9.31 6.19 -28.62
N SER A 324 9.27 6.50 -29.92
CA SER A 324 8.27 5.96 -30.85
C SER A 324 8.82 4.89 -31.80
N TYR A 325 10.03 4.38 -31.59
CA TYR A 325 10.74 3.53 -32.55
C TYR A 325 11.36 2.27 -31.94
N SER A 326 10.88 1.85 -30.75
CA SER A 326 11.40 0.65 -30.11
C SER A 326 10.91 -0.62 -30.82
N SER A 327 11.71 -1.69 -30.80
CA SER A 327 11.30 -3.04 -31.20
C SER A 327 11.15 -4.02 -30.04
N SER A 328 11.56 -3.64 -28.83
CA SER A 328 11.46 -4.48 -27.62
C SER A 328 11.61 -3.64 -26.35
N VAL A 329 11.18 -4.19 -25.21
CA VAL A 329 11.37 -3.51 -23.90
C VAL A 329 12.85 -3.21 -23.60
N ALA A 330 13.75 -4.15 -23.93
CA ALA A 330 15.19 -3.97 -23.74
C ALA A 330 15.75 -2.82 -24.59
N GLU A 331 15.31 -2.73 -25.85
CA GLU A 331 15.72 -1.63 -26.72
C GLU A 331 15.17 -0.28 -26.25
N GLY A 332 13.88 -0.19 -25.92
CA GLY A 332 13.32 1.09 -25.50
C GLY A 332 13.86 1.57 -24.15
N HIS A 333 14.13 0.66 -23.20
CA HIS A 333 14.81 1.05 -21.95
C HIS A 333 16.22 1.58 -22.22
N ALA A 334 17.00 0.86 -23.03
CA ALA A 334 18.33 1.31 -23.41
C ALA A 334 18.27 2.64 -24.20
N ALA A 335 17.23 2.87 -25.00
CA ALA A 335 17.03 4.11 -25.75
C ALA A 335 16.96 5.32 -24.83
N PHE A 336 16.32 5.17 -23.68
CA PHE A 336 16.21 6.24 -22.69
C PHE A 336 17.44 6.36 -21.79
N ASP A 337 17.98 5.25 -21.28
CA ASP A 337 19.02 5.31 -20.25
C ASP A 337 20.43 5.52 -20.83
N VAL A 338 20.71 4.95 -22.02
CA VAL A 338 21.89 5.34 -22.82
C VAL A 338 21.68 6.71 -23.46
N ASP A 339 20.43 7.04 -23.74
CA ASP A 339 19.97 8.26 -24.41
C ASP A 339 20.69 8.49 -25.74
N TRP A 340 20.56 7.53 -26.66
CA TRP A 340 21.26 7.60 -27.93
C TRP A 340 20.70 8.70 -28.83
N GLY A 341 21.58 9.37 -29.56
CA GLY A 341 21.24 10.50 -30.41
C GLY A 341 22.40 11.47 -30.53
N ASN A 342 22.49 12.17 -31.66
CA ASN A 342 23.54 13.16 -31.92
C ASN A 342 23.12 14.60 -31.55
N SER A 343 22.03 14.76 -30.82
CA SER A 343 21.59 16.06 -30.29
C SER A 343 22.51 16.53 -29.17
N GLY A 344 22.84 17.82 -29.19
CA GLY A 344 23.53 18.45 -28.08
C GLY A 344 23.27 19.95 -28.03
N ASN A 345 23.26 20.51 -26.83
CA ASN A 345 23.02 21.93 -26.61
C ASN A 345 24.20 22.57 -25.87
N PRO A 346 25.21 23.14 -26.57
CA PRO A 346 26.36 23.77 -25.93
C PRO A 346 26.04 24.97 -25.03
N ALA A 347 24.81 25.51 -25.09
CA ALA A 347 24.36 26.57 -24.20
C ALA A 347 23.76 26.05 -22.88
N ASP A 348 23.48 24.75 -22.78
CA ASP A 348 22.99 24.13 -21.55
C ASP A 348 24.12 24.06 -20.51
N PRO A 349 23.90 24.50 -19.25
CA PRO A 349 24.89 24.37 -18.19
C PRO A 349 25.35 22.94 -17.92
N SER A 350 24.52 21.95 -18.26
CA SER A 350 24.77 20.52 -18.09
C SER A 350 25.52 19.90 -19.28
N TYR A 351 25.78 20.68 -20.34
CA TYR A 351 26.51 20.22 -21.51
C TYR A 351 27.96 19.88 -21.15
N ASN A 352 28.41 18.70 -21.56
CA ASN A 352 29.80 18.29 -21.40
C ASN A 352 30.51 18.21 -22.76
N PRO A 353 31.47 19.11 -23.07
CA PRO A 353 32.16 19.09 -24.36
C PRO A 353 32.94 17.80 -24.63
N ALA A 354 33.33 17.05 -23.60
CA ALA A 354 34.00 15.77 -23.77
C ALA A 354 33.08 14.69 -24.37
N PHE A 355 31.75 14.85 -24.27
CA PHE A 355 30.76 13.90 -24.77
C PHE A 355 30.34 14.17 -26.22
N ALA A 356 30.75 15.30 -26.79
CA ALA A 356 30.39 15.69 -28.16
C ALA A 356 30.83 14.62 -29.17
N GLY A 357 29.89 14.17 -30.02
CA GLY A 357 30.14 13.19 -31.07
C GLY A 357 30.28 11.73 -30.60
N GLN A 358 29.88 11.42 -29.36
CA GLN A 358 29.92 10.05 -28.83
C GLN A 358 28.66 9.21 -29.11
N GLY A 359 27.72 9.71 -29.92
CA GLY A 359 26.48 9.00 -30.28
C GLY A 359 25.36 9.05 -29.24
N MET A 360 25.54 9.78 -28.14
CA MET A 360 24.56 9.96 -27.07
C MET A 360 24.20 11.44 -26.89
N GLN A 361 22.96 11.71 -26.49
CA GLN A 361 22.46 13.05 -26.27
C GLN A 361 23.25 13.78 -25.19
N ASN A 362 23.44 15.09 -25.35
CA ASN A 362 24.28 15.90 -24.45
C ASN A 362 23.66 17.29 -24.15
N PRO A 363 23.01 17.48 -23.00
CA PRO A 363 22.83 16.50 -21.91
C PRO A 363 21.87 15.36 -22.27
N ALA A 364 21.99 14.25 -21.55
CA ALA A 364 21.14 13.07 -21.70
C ALA A 364 19.85 13.20 -20.88
N GLY A 365 18.88 13.95 -21.41
CA GLY A 365 17.63 14.30 -20.72
C GLY A 365 16.84 13.09 -20.23
N HIS A 366 16.74 12.01 -21.02
CA HIS A 366 15.95 10.85 -20.62
C HIS A 366 16.55 10.10 -19.43
N ARG A 367 17.88 9.95 -19.44
CA ARG A 367 18.67 9.40 -18.33
C ARG A 367 18.55 10.26 -17.08
N ILE A 368 18.57 11.59 -17.22
CA ILE A 368 18.37 12.51 -16.09
C ILE A 368 17.00 12.28 -15.44
N SER A 369 15.93 12.10 -16.23
CA SER A 369 14.60 11.76 -15.69
C SER A 369 14.58 10.42 -14.96
N ILE A 370 15.17 9.37 -15.56
CA ILE A 370 15.21 8.01 -14.98
C ILE A 370 15.91 8.00 -13.62
N HIS A 371 17.02 8.72 -13.48
CA HIS A 371 17.84 8.72 -12.26
C HIS A 371 17.54 9.88 -11.32
N ASN A 372 16.50 10.67 -11.56
CA ASN A 372 16.10 11.73 -10.64
C ASN A 372 15.42 11.11 -9.39
N ASN A 373 16.06 11.24 -8.23
CA ASN A 373 15.58 10.67 -6.98
C ASN A 373 14.40 11.44 -6.35
N ASP A 374 14.04 12.62 -6.86
CA ASP A 374 12.85 13.36 -6.40
C ASP A 374 11.54 12.68 -6.83
N PHE A 375 11.59 11.86 -7.88
CA PHE A 375 10.44 11.07 -8.33
C PHE A 375 10.25 9.81 -7.47
N LYS A 376 8.98 9.54 -7.18
CA LYS A 376 8.49 8.40 -6.37
C LYS A 376 7.55 7.50 -7.14
N GLU A 377 6.95 8.03 -8.19
CA GLU A 377 5.89 7.40 -8.94
C GLU A 377 6.19 7.45 -10.43
N ILE A 378 5.59 6.54 -11.17
CA ILE A 378 5.70 6.50 -12.63
C ILE A 378 4.43 5.94 -13.26
N GLY A 379 4.13 6.45 -14.45
CA GLY A 379 3.30 5.81 -15.44
C GLY A 379 4.15 5.32 -16.59
N VAL A 380 3.95 4.07 -17.03
CA VAL A 380 4.55 3.58 -18.27
C VAL A 380 3.41 3.24 -19.20
N GLY A 381 3.35 3.93 -20.34
CA GLY A 381 2.34 3.70 -21.36
C GLY A 381 2.98 3.11 -22.60
N LEU A 382 2.67 1.84 -22.88
CA LEU A 382 3.23 1.10 -24.00
C LEU A 382 2.14 0.73 -25.00
N VAL A 383 2.35 1.09 -26.26
CA VAL A 383 1.44 0.72 -27.34
C VAL A 383 2.23 0.05 -28.46
N ASN A 384 1.90 -1.21 -28.74
CA ASN A 384 2.45 -1.97 -29.86
C ASN A 384 1.63 -1.66 -31.13
N GLY A 385 2.31 -1.34 -32.23
CA GLY A 385 1.68 -1.04 -33.50
C GLY A 385 2.62 -0.37 -34.49
N ASN A 386 2.24 -0.38 -35.77
CA ASN A 386 2.95 0.35 -36.82
C ASN A 386 2.07 1.52 -37.28
N GLY A 387 2.55 2.74 -37.09
CA GLY A 387 1.83 3.97 -37.44
C GLY A 387 2.39 4.68 -38.67
N PRO A 388 1.81 5.85 -39.03
CA PRO A 388 2.35 6.71 -40.06
C PRO A 388 3.79 7.16 -39.75
N ASN A 389 4.53 7.61 -40.76
CA ASN A 389 5.92 8.08 -40.60
C ASN A 389 6.87 7.07 -39.94
N ASN A 390 6.57 5.77 -40.09
CA ASN A 390 7.35 4.65 -39.59
C ASN A 390 7.52 4.63 -38.06
N VAL A 391 6.58 5.19 -37.30
CA VAL A 391 6.53 4.96 -35.84
C VAL A 391 6.14 3.50 -35.56
N GLY A 392 6.69 2.95 -34.48
CA GLY A 392 6.58 1.55 -34.11
C GLY A 392 7.87 0.76 -34.33
N PRO A 393 7.82 -0.57 -34.09
CA PRO A 393 6.64 -1.36 -33.74
C PRO A 393 6.18 -1.24 -32.27
N GLN A 394 6.94 -0.58 -31.41
CA GLN A 394 6.59 -0.31 -30.01
C GLN A 394 6.83 1.17 -29.68
N ILE A 395 5.79 1.82 -29.15
CA ILE A 395 5.81 3.22 -28.70
C ILE A 395 5.72 3.20 -27.18
N VAL A 396 6.60 3.96 -26.52
CA VAL A 396 6.66 4.03 -25.06
C VAL A 396 6.75 5.46 -24.58
N THR A 397 5.93 5.77 -23.58
CA THR A 397 5.97 7.01 -22.79
C THR A 397 6.20 6.64 -21.34
N GLN A 398 7.12 7.34 -20.67
CA GLN A 398 7.36 7.23 -19.22
C GLN A 398 7.06 8.58 -18.58
N ASP A 399 6.00 8.65 -17.78
CA ASP A 399 5.62 9.85 -17.04
C ASP A 399 6.01 9.68 -15.57
N PHE A 400 6.95 10.47 -15.07
CA PHE A 400 7.46 10.42 -13.70
C PHE A 400 6.72 11.42 -12.81
N GLY A 401 6.56 11.09 -11.52
CA GLY A 401 5.90 11.99 -10.58
C GLY A 401 6.27 11.80 -9.11
N ASN A 402 5.77 12.69 -8.26
CA ASN A 402 6.06 12.74 -6.82
C ASN A 402 4.87 13.15 -5.92
N ALA A 403 3.64 13.11 -6.43
CA ALA A 403 2.44 13.56 -5.72
C ALA A 403 1.99 12.64 -4.58
N GLY A 404 2.49 11.40 -4.54
CA GLY A 404 2.07 10.38 -3.58
C GLY A 404 2.15 10.77 -2.09
N PRO A 405 1.30 10.16 -1.23
CA PRO A 405 1.07 10.59 0.16
C PRO A 405 2.16 10.14 1.15
N GLY A 406 3.41 9.97 0.71
CA GLY A 406 4.49 9.45 1.55
C GLY A 406 5.48 8.58 0.79
N SER A 407 5.77 7.42 1.36
CA SER A 407 6.61 6.39 0.74
C SER A 407 5.72 5.23 0.28
N PHE A 408 6.23 4.43 -0.64
CA PHE A 408 5.57 3.23 -1.12
C PHE A 408 6.39 2.00 -0.78
N VAL A 409 5.71 0.96 -0.31
CA VAL A 409 6.17 -0.41 -0.47
C VAL A 409 5.62 -0.88 -1.81
N THR A 410 6.50 -1.11 -2.77
CA THR A 410 6.15 -1.51 -4.15
C THR A 410 6.87 -2.78 -4.53
N GLY A 411 6.48 -3.43 -5.63
CA GLY A 411 7.18 -4.58 -6.17
C GLY A 411 6.33 -5.38 -7.12
N VAL A 412 6.79 -6.60 -7.41
CA VAL A 412 6.09 -7.53 -8.28
C VAL A 412 5.98 -8.90 -7.62
N VAL A 413 4.82 -9.51 -7.79
CA VAL A 413 4.56 -10.91 -7.44
C VAL A 413 4.68 -11.74 -8.71
N TYR A 414 5.63 -12.68 -8.75
CA TYR A 414 5.90 -13.46 -9.96
C TYR A 414 6.46 -14.85 -9.64
N GLU A 415 6.27 -15.81 -10.53
CA GLU A 415 6.99 -17.09 -10.47
C GLU A 415 8.23 -17.01 -11.36
N ASP A 416 9.41 -17.14 -10.78
CA ASP A 416 10.68 -17.16 -11.53
C ASP A 416 10.82 -18.48 -12.29
N LEU A 417 10.37 -18.50 -13.55
CA LEU A 417 10.27 -19.72 -14.37
C LEU A 417 11.62 -20.14 -14.94
N ASN A 418 12.56 -19.20 -15.06
CA ASN A 418 13.87 -19.43 -15.66
C ASN A 418 15.03 -19.39 -14.65
N GLY A 419 14.78 -19.04 -13.38
CA GLY A 419 15.74 -19.05 -12.28
C GLY A 419 16.69 -17.85 -12.27
N ASN A 420 16.36 -16.75 -12.95
CA ASN A 420 17.23 -15.57 -13.06
C ASN A 420 17.03 -14.54 -11.93
N ASN A 421 16.07 -14.76 -11.02
CA ASN A 421 15.65 -13.83 -9.96
C ASN A 421 15.31 -12.42 -10.48
N PHE A 422 14.66 -12.34 -11.64
CA PHE A 422 14.19 -11.10 -12.23
C PHE A 422 12.88 -11.35 -12.96
N TYR A 423 11.97 -10.39 -12.96
CA TYR A 423 10.69 -10.55 -13.63
C TYR A 423 10.86 -10.61 -15.16
N ASP A 424 10.28 -11.63 -15.78
CA ASP A 424 10.08 -11.72 -17.23
C ASP A 424 8.60 -11.67 -17.63
N VAL A 425 8.35 -11.27 -18.88
CA VAL A 425 6.99 -11.26 -19.44
C VAL A 425 6.39 -12.67 -19.37
N GLY A 426 5.26 -12.80 -18.67
CA GLY A 426 4.55 -14.07 -18.45
C GLY A 426 4.74 -14.67 -17.06
N GLU A 427 5.63 -14.12 -16.25
CA GLU A 427 5.90 -14.60 -14.89
C GLU A 427 5.00 -13.97 -13.83
N GLY A 428 4.43 -12.80 -14.12
CA GLY A 428 3.55 -12.06 -13.21
C GLY A 428 2.37 -12.87 -12.71
N ARG A 429 2.04 -12.73 -11.43
CA ARG A 429 0.94 -13.43 -10.76
C ARG A 429 -0.05 -12.47 -10.13
N SER A 430 -1.27 -12.53 -10.64
CA SER A 430 -2.38 -11.67 -10.24
C SER A 430 -3.17 -12.20 -9.05
N GLY A 431 -3.91 -11.32 -8.39
CA GLY A 431 -4.87 -11.74 -7.35
C GLY A 431 -4.23 -12.09 -6.01
N VAL A 432 -2.94 -11.84 -5.82
CA VAL A 432 -2.29 -11.93 -4.51
C VAL A 432 -2.58 -10.66 -3.73
N ARG A 433 -3.20 -10.81 -2.57
CA ARG A 433 -3.45 -9.73 -1.63
C ARG A 433 -2.16 -9.43 -0.88
N VAL A 434 -1.78 -8.15 -0.85
CA VAL A 434 -0.64 -7.64 -0.12
C VAL A 434 -1.13 -6.73 1.00
N ASP A 435 -0.75 -7.04 2.23
CA ASP A 435 -1.07 -6.27 3.43
C ASP A 435 0.21 -5.76 4.07
N VAL A 436 0.29 -4.44 4.29
CA VAL A 436 1.35 -3.83 5.10
C VAL A 436 0.78 -3.44 6.45
N ALA A 437 1.40 -3.89 7.54
CA ALA A 437 0.99 -3.55 8.90
C ALA A 437 1.01 -2.03 9.10
N GLY A 438 0.01 -1.46 9.81
CA GLY A 438 -0.05 -0.01 10.04
C GLY A 438 -0.40 0.85 8.81
N SER A 439 -0.54 0.28 7.62
CA SER A 439 -1.15 0.97 6.48
C SER A 439 -2.68 0.82 6.52
N ALA A 440 -3.39 1.89 6.16
CA ALA A 440 -4.84 1.85 5.95
C ALA A 440 -5.23 1.22 4.60
N TYR A 441 -4.24 0.80 3.82
CA TYR A 441 -4.44 0.21 2.52
C TYR A 441 -3.96 -1.24 2.46
N TYR A 442 -4.54 -1.97 1.52
CA TYR A 442 -4.02 -3.22 0.97
C TYR A 442 -3.91 -3.08 -0.54
N ALA A 443 -3.14 -3.95 -1.19
CA ALA A 443 -3.10 -4.05 -2.64
C ALA A 443 -3.54 -5.43 -3.11
N MET A 444 -4.01 -5.51 -4.34
CA MET A 444 -4.10 -6.77 -5.09
C MET A 444 -3.06 -6.68 -6.20
N SER A 445 -2.22 -7.70 -6.36
CA SER A 445 -1.29 -7.76 -7.48
C SER A 445 -2.05 -7.70 -8.81
N SER A 446 -1.55 -6.86 -9.73
CA SER A 446 -2.12 -6.67 -11.07
C SER A 446 -2.02 -7.94 -11.92
N LEU A 447 -2.58 -7.91 -13.13
CA LEU A 447 -2.38 -8.99 -14.11
C LEU A 447 -0.89 -9.28 -14.41
N SER A 448 -0.03 -8.27 -14.34
CA SER A 448 1.43 -8.39 -14.46
C SER A 448 2.15 -8.65 -13.14
N GLY A 449 1.42 -8.79 -12.03
CA GLY A 449 1.98 -9.05 -10.71
C GLY A 449 2.38 -7.80 -9.91
N GLY A 450 2.41 -6.63 -10.54
CA GLY A 450 2.77 -5.37 -9.90
C GLY A 450 1.84 -4.99 -8.76
N TYR A 451 2.39 -4.37 -7.71
CA TYR A 451 1.61 -3.80 -6.61
C TYR A 451 2.32 -2.61 -5.98
N SER A 452 1.56 -1.76 -5.29
CA SER A 452 2.09 -0.73 -4.41
C SER A 452 1.16 -0.47 -3.23
N ILE A 453 1.72 -0.14 -2.08
CA ILE A 453 0.98 0.25 -0.87
C ILE A 453 1.66 1.48 -0.27
N PRO A 454 0.93 2.59 -0.07
CA PRO A 454 1.48 3.74 0.62
C PRO A 454 1.65 3.47 2.11
N VAL A 455 2.72 4.05 2.65
CA VAL A 455 3.06 4.06 4.07
C VAL A 455 3.45 5.48 4.48
N SER A 456 3.06 5.85 5.69
CA SER A 456 3.04 7.26 6.12
C SER A 456 4.26 7.71 6.90
N ALA A 457 5.12 6.78 7.34
CA ALA A 457 6.25 7.10 8.21
C ALA A 457 7.48 6.21 7.93
N ASN A 458 8.63 6.64 8.43
CA ASN A 458 9.80 5.78 8.57
C ASN A 458 9.54 4.76 9.68
N GLY A 459 10.04 3.55 9.51
CA GLY A 459 9.86 2.47 10.48
C GLY A 459 10.01 1.10 9.87
N VAL A 460 9.88 0.09 10.73
CA VAL A 460 9.83 -1.32 10.31
C VAL A 460 8.37 -1.70 10.09
N TYR A 461 8.09 -2.31 8.94
CA TYR A 461 6.76 -2.74 8.54
C TYR A 461 6.76 -4.21 8.20
N ASP A 462 5.83 -4.95 8.80
CA ASP A 462 5.54 -6.33 8.41
C ASP A 462 4.62 -6.34 7.19
N ILE A 463 4.92 -7.22 6.25
CA ILE A 463 4.20 -7.42 4.99
C ILE A 463 3.70 -8.86 4.94
N LEU A 464 2.45 -9.05 4.56
CA LEU A 464 1.86 -10.34 4.28
C LEU A 464 1.34 -10.39 2.84
N PHE A 465 1.85 -11.33 2.07
CA PHE A 465 1.30 -11.76 0.80
C PHE A 465 0.41 -12.98 1.04
N SER A 466 -0.81 -12.97 0.49
CA SER A 466 -1.79 -14.05 0.68
C SER A 466 -2.76 -14.18 -0.47
N GLY A 467 -3.37 -15.36 -0.63
CA GLY A 467 -4.37 -15.62 -1.65
C GLY A 467 -3.80 -15.79 -3.06
N GLY A 468 -4.63 -15.61 -4.09
CA GLY A 468 -4.25 -15.79 -5.49
C GLY A 468 -3.90 -17.22 -5.90
N GLY A 469 -4.12 -18.22 -5.04
CA GLY A 469 -3.68 -19.60 -5.24
C GLY A 469 -2.20 -19.84 -4.89
N PHE A 470 -1.55 -18.87 -4.22
CA PHE A 470 -0.15 -18.94 -3.82
C PHE A 470 0.01 -19.10 -2.31
N ALA A 471 1.13 -19.69 -1.90
CA ALA A 471 1.47 -19.83 -0.49
C ALA A 471 1.54 -18.45 0.17
N ASN A 472 1.12 -18.35 1.43
CA ASN A 472 1.29 -17.13 2.20
C ASN A 472 2.78 -16.86 2.43
N TYR A 473 3.20 -15.62 2.24
CA TYR A 473 4.59 -15.20 2.46
C TYR A 473 4.61 -13.95 3.33
N GLY A 474 5.33 -14.03 4.45
CA GLY A 474 5.50 -12.93 5.38
C GLY A 474 6.96 -12.44 5.38
N THR A 475 7.15 -11.12 5.36
CA THR A 475 8.48 -10.50 5.46
C THR A 475 8.39 -9.15 6.17
N SER A 476 9.53 -8.56 6.54
CA SER A 476 9.57 -7.23 7.16
C SER A 476 10.54 -6.33 6.39
N ILE A 477 10.17 -5.07 6.23
CA ILE A 477 11.02 -4.06 5.59
C ILE A 477 11.25 -2.86 6.49
N THR A 478 12.23 -2.05 6.13
CA THR A 478 12.48 -0.75 6.79
C THR A 478 12.26 0.37 5.78
N ILE A 479 11.36 1.29 6.09
CA ILE A 479 11.25 2.59 5.41
C ILE A 479 12.16 3.57 6.14
N ALA A 480 13.07 4.20 5.41
CA ALA A 480 13.98 5.21 5.93
C ALA A 480 14.06 6.41 4.99
N GLY A 481 14.25 7.61 5.56
CA GLY A 481 14.40 8.84 4.78
C GLY A 481 13.17 9.27 3.98
N GLY A 482 11.99 8.67 4.21
CA GLY A 482 10.80 8.93 3.41
C GLY A 482 10.92 8.42 1.97
N LEU A 483 11.78 7.44 1.72
CA LEU A 483 12.02 6.82 0.41
C LEU A 483 11.19 5.54 0.23
N ASN A 484 10.82 5.26 -1.01
CA ASN A 484 10.18 4.01 -1.39
C ASN A 484 11.11 2.80 -1.19
N VAL A 485 10.50 1.63 -1.03
CA VAL A 485 11.21 0.35 -0.97
C VAL A 485 10.53 -0.65 -1.90
N LYS A 486 11.35 -1.40 -2.63
CA LYS A 486 10.90 -2.50 -3.50
C LYS A 486 11.00 -3.81 -2.75
N VAL A 487 9.95 -4.62 -2.82
CA VAL A 487 9.87 -5.96 -2.23
C VAL A 487 9.19 -6.87 -3.23
N ASP A 488 9.91 -7.86 -3.72
CA ASP A 488 9.32 -8.84 -4.60
C ASP A 488 8.88 -10.07 -3.83
N TYR A 489 7.82 -10.71 -4.34
CA TYR A 489 7.44 -12.04 -3.89
C TYR A 489 7.61 -13.02 -5.04
N HIS A 490 8.59 -13.91 -4.88
CA HIS A 490 8.76 -15.07 -5.76
C HIS A 490 7.69 -16.09 -5.37
N ALA A 491 6.56 -16.00 -6.06
CA ALA A 491 5.38 -16.76 -5.77
C ALA A 491 5.67 -18.26 -5.90
N VAL A 492 5.12 -19.03 -4.99
CA VAL A 492 5.12 -20.49 -5.06
C VAL A 492 3.68 -20.94 -4.91
N ALA A 493 3.22 -21.82 -5.78
CA ALA A 493 1.88 -22.38 -5.72
C ALA A 493 1.57 -22.87 -4.30
N ALA A 494 0.37 -22.55 -3.80
CA ALA A 494 -0.09 -23.08 -2.53
C ALA A 494 -0.16 -24.62 -2.62
N PRO A 495 0.19 -25.35 -1.56
CA PRO A 495 -0.09 -26.77 -1.52
C PRO A 495 -1.60 -27.00 -1.68
N SER A 496 -1.99 -27.89 -2.61
CA SER A 496 -3.36 -28.38 -2.74
C SER A 496 -3.54 -29.63 -1.88
N TYR A 497 -4.63 -29.71 -1.12
CA TYR A 497 -4.97 -30.88 -0.31
C TYR A 497 -6.16 -31.59 -0.93
N ALA A 498 -6.10 -32.92 -1.04
CA ALA A 498 -7.18 -33.69 -1.65
C ALA A 498 -8.45 -33.67 -0.79
N ALA A 499 -8.30 -33.44 0.51
CA ALA A 499 -9.39 -33.41 1.47
C ALA A 499 -9.85 -32.00 1.89
N ASP A 500 -9.36 -30.96 1.20
CA ASP A 500 -9.92 -29.61 1.24
C ASP A 500 -11.17 -29.61 0.37
N PHE A 501 -12.29 -29.95 0.98
CA PHE A 501 -13.55 -30.14 0.25
C PHE A 501 -14.25 -28.83 -0.01
N ASN A 502 -14.04 -27.81 0.83
CA ASN A 502 -14.68 -26.51 0.65
C ASN A 502 -13.83 -25.52 -0.19
N ASP A 503 -12.67 -25.96 -0.69
CA ASP A 503 -11.70 -25.22 -1.49
C ASP A 503 -11.20 -23.94 -0.80
N ASP A 504 -11.10 -23.94 0.54
CA ASP A 504 -10.64 -22.78 1.32
C ASP A 504 -9.13 -22.77 1.61
N GLY A 505 -8.41 -23.77 1.09
CA GLY A 505 -6.98 -23.96 1.23
C GLY A 505 -6.58 -24.67 2.53
N ARG A 506 -7.54 -25.18 3.31
CA ARG A 506 -7.32 -25.82 4.61
C ARG A 506 -8.05 -27.16 4.66
N VAL A 507 -7.60 -28.01 5.57
CA VAL A 507 -8.30 -29.27 5.88
C VAL A 507 -8.71 -29.22 7.35
N ASP A 508 -9.94 -28.79 7.61
CA ASP A 508 -10.47 -28.57 8.94
C ASP A 508 -11.90 -29.12 9.15
N ALA A 509 -12.59 -28.63 10.19
CA ALA A 509 -13.91 -29.11 10.56
C ALA A 509 -15.02 -28.72 9.55
N LEU A 510 -14.79 -27.69 8.72
CA LEU A 510 -15.70 -27.27 7.65
C LEU A 510 -15.68 -28.28 6.50
N ASP A 511 -14.52 -28.82 6.14
CA ASP A 511 -14.40 -29.91 5.17
C ASP A 511 -15.13 -31.15 5.64
N LEU A 512 -14.97 -31.51 6.91
CA LEU A 512 -15.71 -32.61 7.51
C LEU A 512 -17.23 -32.38 7.45
N ALA A 513 -17.68 -31.13 7.64
CA ALA A 513 -19.10 -30.80 7.55
C ALA A 513 -19.62 -30.98 6.12
N LYS A 514 -18.83 -30.58 5.11
CA LYS A 514 -19.16 -30.78 3.70
C LYS A 514 -19.17 -32.26 3.32
N TRP A 515 -18.12 -33.01 3.67
CA TRP A 515 -18.05 -34.46 3.45
C TRP A 515 -19.26 -35.20 4.02
N LYS A 516 -19.71 -34.82 5.23
CA LYS A 516 -20.92 -35.41 5.85
C LYS A 516 -22.19 -35.16 5.04
N GLY A 517 -22.28 -34.04 4.34
CA GLY A 517 -23.40 -33.71 3.45
C GLY A 517 -23.37 -34.50 2.13
N ASP A 518 -22.17 -34.81 1.65
CA ASP A 518 -21.93 -35.47 0.36
C ASP A 518 -21.84 -37.01 0.46
N PHE A 519 -21.60 -37.54 1.67
CA PHE A 519 -21.41 -38.96 1.94
C PHE A 519 -22.54 -39.84 1.38
N GLY A 520 -22.19 -40.71 0.43
CA GLY A 520 -23.13 -41.60 -0.24
C GLY A 520 -24.17 -40.92 -1.14
N VAL A 521 -24.04 -39.61 -1.38
CA VAL A 521 -24.97 -38.80 -2.20
C VAL A 521 -24.35 -38.45 -3.55
N ASN A 522 -23.11 -37.96 -3.56
CA ASN A 522 -22.42 -37.46 -4.75
C ASN A 522 -20.89 -37.63 -4.60
N ALA A 523 -20.12 -37.11 -5.56
CA ALA A 523 -18.64 -37.17 -5.58
C ALA A 523 -17.99 -35.79 -5.32
N LEU A 524 -18.69 -34.87 -4.63
CA LEU A 524 -18.18 -33.51 -4.37
C LEU A 524 -17.22 -33.44 -3.16
N SER A 525 -16.90 -34.56 -2.53
CA SER A 525 -15.86 -34.69 -1.50
C SER A 525 -15.08 -36.00 -1.71
N ASP A 526 -14.73 -36.24 -2.98
CA ASP A 526 -13.98 -37.40 -3.48
C ASP A 526 -12.46 -37.08 -3.45
N ALA A 527 -11.83 -37.29 -2.29
CA ALA A 527 -10.40 -37.02 -2.11
C ALA A 527 -9.52 -38.05 -2.82
N ASN A 528 -9.99 -39.29 -2.98
CA ASN A 528 -9.21 -40.36 -3.60
C ASN A 528 -9.41 -40.45 -5.13
N ASN A 529 -10.32 -39.64 -5.69
CA ASN A 529 -10.73 -39.60 -7.09
C ASN A 529 -11.33 -40.93 -7.61
N ASP A 530 -12.08 -41.66 -6.78
CA ASP A 530 -12.74 -42.93 -7.17
C ASP A 530 -14.19 -42.77 -7.69
N GLY A 531 -14.66 -41.52 -7.74
CA GLY A 531 -15.98 -41.11 -8.22
C GLY A 531 -17.07 -41.15 -7.14
N LYS A 532 -16.72 -41.21 -5.85
CA LYS A 532 -17.67 -41.25 -4.73
C LYS A 532 -17.18 -40.42 -3.55
N THR A 533 -18.11 -40.05 -2.67
CA THR A 533 -17.80 -39.57 -1.32
C THR A 533 -18.12 -40.68 -0.32
N ASP A 534 -17.11 -41.35 0.21
CA ASP A 534 -17.26 -42.42 1.19
C ASP A 534 -16.17 -42.43 2.28
N GLY A 535 -16.05 -43.56 2.99
CA GLY A 535 -15.11 -43.70 4.11
C GLY A 535 -13.64 -43.63 3.70
N ALA A 536 -13.31 -43.88 2.43
CA ALA A 536 -11.96 -43.71 1.91
C ALA A 536 -11.57 -42.23 1.87
N ASP A 537 -12.49 -41.34 1.48
CA ASP A 537 -12.24 -39.89 1.47
C ASP A 537 -12.15 -39.31 2.88
N PHE A 538 -12.94 -39.86 3.81
CA PHE A 538 -12.80 -39.51 5.22
C PHE A 538 -11.42 -39.89 5.77
N LEU A 539 -10.84 -41.00 5.30
CA LEU A 539 -9.49 -41.39 5.70
C LEU A 539 -8.44 -40.42 5.15
N GLU A 540 -8.61 -39.92 3.92
CA GLU A 540 -7.74 -38.86 3.40
C GLU A 540 -7.91 -37.55 4.19
N TRP A 541 -9.14 -37.14 4.52
CA TRP A 541 -9.39 -36.03 5.44
C TRP A 541 -8.69 -36.21 6.79
N GLN A 542 -8.72 -37.40 7.37
CA GLN A 542 -8.03 -37.66 8.63
C GLN A 542 -6.50 -37.54 8.53
N ARG A 543 -5.91 -37.91 7.38
CA ARG A 543 -4.46 -37.81 7.15
C ARG A 543 -4.03 -36.37 6.92
N GLU A 544 -4.87 -35.61 6.23
CA GLU A 544 -4.59 -34.22 5.89
C GLU A 544 -5.14 -33.24 6.93
N TYR A 545 -5.90 -33.68 7.94
CA TYR A 545 -6.47 -32.80 8.96
C TYR A 545 -5.41 -31.94 9.66
N GLY A 546 -5.62 -30.62 9.64
CA GLY A 546 -4.65 -29.65 10.12
C GLY A 546 -3.63 -29.21 9.07
N SER A 547 -3.78 -29.63 7.81
CA SER A 547 -3.05 -29.04 6.69
C SER A 547 -3.65 -27.68 6.32
N GLY A 548 -2.82 -26.75 5.80
CA GLY A 548 -3.26 -25.41 5.44
C GLY A 548 -3.61 -24.46 6.59
N VAL A 549 -3.67 -24.95 7.85
CA VAL A 549 -3.81 -24.10 9.04
C VAL A 549 -2.45 -23.62 9.54
N THR A 550 -2.29 -22.31 9.68
CA THR A 550 -1.15 -21.74 10.40
C THR A 550 -1.29 -22.07 11.89
N PRO A 551 -0.23 -22.57 12.58
CA PRO A 551 -0.28 -22.79 14.00
C PRO A 551 -0.67 -21.48 14.70
N ALA A 552 -1.67 -21.52 15.58
CA ALA A 552 -1.97 -20.38 16.43
C ALA A 552 -0.68 -19.96 17.16
N ALA A 553 -0.35 -18.68 17.12
CA ALA A 553 0.76 -18.14 17.90
C ALA A 553 0.61 -18.62 19.34
N ALA A 554 1.67 -19.21 19.90
CA ALA A 554 1.65 -19.64 21.29
C ALA A 554 1.25 -18.44 22.15
N VAL A 555 0.06 -18.51 22.75
CA VAL A 555 -0.40 -17.50 23.71
C VAL A 555 0.69 -17.40 24.77
N PRO A 556 1.31 -16.23 24.99
CA PRO A 556 2.27 -16.07 26.05
C PRO A 556 1.58 -16.48 27.35
N GLU A 557 2.09 -17.52 28.02
CA GLU A 557 1.53 -17.93 29.30
C GLU A 557 1.54 -16.71 30.23
N PRO A 558 0.41 -16.34 30.86
CA PRO A 558 0.44 -15.27 31.84
C PRO A 558 1.44 -15.68 32.91
N ALA A 559 2.46 -14.84 33.12
CA ALA A 559 3.56 -15.11 34.03
C ALA A 559 3.03 -15.69 35.35
N GLY A 560 3.19 -17.01 35.54
CA GLY A 560 2.69 -17.75 36.71
C GLY A 560 3.23 -17.24 38.05
N GLY A 561 4.18 -16.29 38.02
CA GLY A 561 4.66 -15.55 39.17
C GLY A 561 3.58 -14.69 39.87
N ALA A 562 2.56 -14.20 39.16
CA ALA A 562 1.54 -13.32 39.77
C ALA A 562 0.55 -14.08 40.68
N LEU A 563 0.28 -15.36 40.41
CA LEU A 563 -0.57 -16.22 41.25
C LEU A 563 0.18 -16.79 42.46
N LEU A 564 1.50 -16.96 42.37
CA LEU A 564 2.32 -17.37 43.51
C LEU A 564 2.58 -16.23 44.51
N ALA A 565 2.64 -14.97 44.04
CA ALA A 565 2.81 -13.81 44.91
C ALA A 565 1.57 -13.51 45.77
N SER A 566 0.36 -13.74 45.25
CA SER A 566 -0.89 -13.53 46.00
C SER A 566 -1.15 -14.63 47.04
N ALA A 567 -0.71 -15.87 46.79
CA ALA A 567 -0.75 -16.96 47.78
C ALA A 567 0.28 -16.77 48.92
N ALA A 568 1.47 -16.23 48.62
CA ALA A 568 2.50 -15.98 49.63
C ALA A 568 2.15 -14.82 50.59
N ILE A 569 1.48 -13.78 50.09
CA ILE A 569 1.04 -12.64 50.92
C ILE A 569 -0.12 -13.05 51.84
N ALA A 570 -1.03 -13.92 51.38
CA ALA A 570 -2.12 -14.45 52.21
C ALA A 570 -1.61 -15.36 53.35
N LEU A 571 -0.54 -16.14 53.12
CA LEU A 571 0.07 -16.98 54.15
C LEU A 571 0.87 -16.19 55.19
N CYS A 572 1.53 -15.10 54.80
CA CYS A 572 2.24 -14.21 55.74
C CYS A 572 1.28 -13.36 56.61
N ALA A 573 0.11 -12.97 56.10
CA ALA A 573 -0.90 -12.26 56.87
C ALA A 573 -1.59 -13.17 57.91
N GLY A 574 -1.79 -14.45 57.59
CA GLY A 574 -2.39 -15.43 58.52
C GLY A 574 -1.50 -15.84 59.69
N TYR A 575 -0.17 -15.80 59.53
CA TYR A 575 0.76 -16.21 60.59
C TYR A 575 0.92 -15.16 61.70
N ASN A 576 0.80 -13.86 61.38
CA ASN A 576 0.92 -12.78 62.37
C ASN A 576 -0.34 -12.61 63.26
N ALA A 577 -1.51 -13.04 62.79
CA ALA A 577 -2.74 -12.98 63.57
C ALA A 577 -2.82 -14.05 64.69
N ARG A 578 -2.06 -15.14 64.60
CA ARG A 578 -2.05 -16.23 65.61
C ARG A 578 -1.00 -16.08 66.72
N ARG A 579 -0.16 -15.04 66.70
CA ARG A 579 0.81 -14.74 67.77
C ARG A 579 0.39 -13.59 68.69
N ARG A 580 -0.82 -13.06 68.53
CA ARG A 580 -1.44 -12.08 69.43
C ARG A 580 -2.81 -12.58 69.88
N SER A 581 -2.80 -13.64 70.69
CA SER A 581 -3.92 -14.12 71.49
C SER A 581 -3.38 -14.76 72.75
#